data_AF-A0A352TTU3-F1
#
_entry.id   AF-A0A352TTU3-F1
#
_cell.length_a   1.000
_cell.length_b   1.000
_cell.length_c   1.000
_cell.angle_alpha   90.00
_cell.angle_beta   90.00
_cell.angle_gamma   90.00
#
_symmetry.space_group_name_H-M   'P 1'
#
loop_
_entity.id
_entity.type
_entity.pdbx_description
1 polymer ?
#
loop_
_entity_poly.entity_id
_entity_poly.type
_entity_poly.pdbx_seq_one_letter_code
_entity_poly.pdbx_strand_id
1 'polypeptide(L)' 'MNKENVGGSHQVKRMTLYRKQSMNIAQCIGRNPKKAAQIKKETGIDKSYSILYKNYYGWFEALGKGMYQLSDLGLKDNDI' A
#
# COMPACT_ATOMS: atom_id res chain seq x y z
N MET A 1 -3.76 14.79 -33.24
CA MET A 1 -3.21 14.99 -31.89
C MET A 1 -4.13 15.94 -31.16
N ASN A 2 -4.97 15.46 -30.25
CA ASN A 2 -5.74 16.30 -29.30
C ASN A 2 -5.94 15.47 -28.02
N LYS A 3 -5.04 15.69 -27.06
CA LYS A 3 -5.26 15.38 -25.64
C LYS A 3 -6.23 16.43 -25.15
N GLU A 4 -7.37 16.04 -24.56
CA GLU A 4 -8.02 16.65 -23.38
C GLU A 4 -9.23 15.77 -23.04
N ASN A 5 -9.24 15.16 -21.85
CA ASN A 5 -10.47 14.86 -21.13
C ASN A 5 -10.14 15.01 -19.64
N VAL A 6 -10.50 16.19 -19.17
CA VAL A 6 -10.37 16.73 -17.83
C VAL A 6 -11.24 15.89 -16.89
N GLY A 7 -10.62 14.95 -16.17
CA GLY A 7 -11.24 14.25 -15.05
C GLY A 7 -11.12 15.06 -13.75
N GLY A 8 -11.52 16.33 -13.78
CA GLY A 8 -11.56 17.19 -12.60
C GLY A 8 -12.75 16.83 -11.72
N SER A 9 -12.53 16.14 -10.61
CA SER A 9 -13.54 16.01 -9.55
C SER A 9 -12.87 15.92 -8.17
N HIS A 10 -12.95 17.04 -7.45
CA HIS A 10 -12.81 17.20 -6.00
C HIS A 10 -11.45 16.94 -5.36
N GLN A 11 -10.67 18.02 -5.39
CA GLN A 11 -9.45 18.31 -4.64
C GLN A 11 -9.72 18.53 -3.13
N VAL A 12 -10.45 17.61 -2.49
CA VAL A 12 -10.34 17.35 -1.06
C VAL A 12 -9.96 15.89 -1.00
N LYS A 13 -8.67 15.60 -0.80
CA LYS A 13 -8.11 14.24 -0.78
C LYS A 13 -8.66 13.53 0.46
N ARG A 14 -9.96 13.18 0.45
CA ARG A 14 -10.59 12.30 1.42
C ARG A 14 -9.75 11.05 1.40
N MET A 15 -8.96 10.84 2.45
CA MET A 15 -8.15 9.64 2.57
C MET A 15 -9.10 8.45 2.42
N THR A 16 -9.00 7.74 1.30
CA THR A 16 -9.84 6.58 1.07
C THR A 16 -9.45 5.51 2.07
N LEU A 17 -10.40 4.65 2.44
CA LEU A 17 -10.12 3.52 3.32
C LEU A 17 -8.95 2.68 2.79
N TYR A 18 -8.83 2.55 1.46
CA TYR A 18 -7.71 1.87 0.82
C TYR A 18 -6.36 2.52 1.14
N ARG A 19 -6.25 3.85 1.03
CA ARG A 19 -5.00 4.57 1.34
C ARG A 19 -4.65 4.43 2.82
N LYS A 20 -5.62 4.60 3.72
CA LYS A 20 -5.42 4.40 5.17
C LYS A 20 -4.93 2.98 5.48
N GLN A 21 -5.57 1.98 4.88
CA GLN A 21 -5.19 0.58 5.06
C GLN A 21 -3.80 0.28 4.47
N SER A 22 -3.47 0.85 3.32
CA SER A 22 -2.14 0.72 2.71
C SER A 22 -1.05 1.32 3.59
N MET A 23 -1.29 2.50 4.18
CA MET A 23 -0.35 3.12 5.13
C MET A 23 -0.18 2.27 6.39
N ASN A 24 -1.28 1.77 6.97
CA ASN A 24 -1.20 0.87 8.13
C ASN A 24 -0.40 -0.40 7.83
N ILE A 25 -0.57 -0.97 6.64
CA ILE A 25 0.21 -2.14 6.20
C ILE A 25 1.69 -1.76 6.01
N ALA A 26 1.98 -0.61 5.41
CA ALA A 26 3.34 -0.14 5.23
C ALA A 26 4.06 0.05 6.58
N GLN A 27 3.41 0.72 7.53
CA GLN A 27 3.93 0.90 8.89
C GLN A 27 4.12 -0.43 9.63
N CYS A 28 3.24 -1.41 9.41
CA CYS A 28 3.36 -2.74 9.99
C CYS A 28 4.58 -3.52 9.44
N ILE A 29 4.87 -3.39 8.13
CA ILE A 29 6.07 -3.99 7.52
C ILE A 29 7.32 -3.25 8.02
N GLY A 30 7.34 -1.92 7.89
CA GLY A 30 8.50 -1.11 8.25
C GLY A 30 9.72 -1.43 7.38
N ARG A 31 10.91 -1.38 7.98
CA ARG A 31 12.18 -1.75 7.30
C ARG A 31 12.45 -3.25 7.22
N ASN A 32 11.63 -4.09 7.87
CA ASN A 32 11.87 -5.53 7.95
C ASN A 32 10.79 -6.28 7.18
N PRO A 33 11.14 -7.18 6.25
CA PRO A 33 10.14 -7.96 5.53
C PRO A 33 9.25 -8.79 6.47
N LYS A 34 7.95 -8.87 6.17
CA LYS A 34 6.96 -9.62 6.96
C LYS A 34 6.11 -10.54 6.10
N LYS A 35 5.62 -11.64 6.70
CA LYS A 35 4.65 -12.52 6.04
C LYS A 35 3.28 -11.85 5.94
N ALA A 36 2.59 -12.04 4.81
CA ALA A 36 1.23 -11.52 4.64
C ALA A 36 0.25 -11.98 5.74
N ALA A 37 0.41 -13.20 6.25
CA ALA A 37 -0.37 -13.69 7.38
C ALA A 37 -0.10 -12.91 8.68
N GLN A 38 1.15 -12.54 8.94
CA GLN A 38 1.51 -11.72 10.11
C GLN A 38 0.99 -10.30 9.93
N ILE A 39 1.14 -9.71 8.74
CA ILE A 39 0.61 -8.39 8.42
C ILE A 39 -0.91 -8.34 8.66
N LYS A 40 -1.67 -9.33 8.19
CA LYS A 40 -3.12 -9.42 8.46
C LYS A 40 -3.41 -9.46 9.95
N LYS A 41 -2.69 -10.30 10.70
CA LYS A 41 -2.89 -10.48 12.15
C LYS A 41 -2.56 -9.22 12.95
N GLU A 42 -1.47 -8.54 12.61
CA GLU A 42 -1.00 -7.33 13.30
C GLU A 42 -1.86 -6.11 12.95
N THR A 43 -2.22 -5.94 11.68
CA THR A 43 -3.03 -4.78 11.24
C THR A 43 -4.53 -4.95 11.47
N GLY A 44 -5.02 -6.19 11.61
CA GLY A 44 -6.44 -6.51 11.65
C GLY A 44 -7.17 -6.27 10.32
N ILE A 45 -6.44 -6.00 9.22
CA ILE A 45 -7.05 -5.67 7.93
C ILE A 45 -7.28 -6.95 7.13
N ASP A 46 -8.54 -7.37 7.01
CA ASP A 46 -8.92 -8.55 6.23
C ASP A 46 -8.49 -8.49 4.76
N LYS A 47 -8.53 -7.28 4.19
CA LYS A 47 -8.17 -6.99 2.79
C LYS A 47 -6.67 -6.81 2.57
N SER A 48 -5.82 -7.08 3.58
CA SER A 48 -4.37 -6.90 3.50
C SER A 48 -3.76 -7.64 2.31
N TYR A 49 -4.14 -8.89 2.09
CA TYR A 49 -3.72 -9.67 0.91
C TYR A 49 -4.10 -8.98 -0.41
N SER A 50 -5.35 -8.50 -0.55
CA SER A 50 -5.77 -7.80 -1.76
C SER A 50 -5.02 -6.48 -1.96
N ILE A 51 -4.68 -5.76 -0.89
CA ILE A 51 -3.94 -4.50 -0.95
C ILE A 51 -2.48 -4.75 -1.37
N LEU A 52 -1.83 -5.73 -0.75
CA LEU A 52 -0.47 -6.16 -1.09
C LEU A 52 -0.38 -6.63 -2.54
N TYR A 53 -1.38 -7.40 -3.00
CA TYR A 53 -1.43 -7.92 -4.37
C TYR A 53 -1.71 -6.83 -5.41
N LYS A 54 -2.70 -5.97 -5.16
CA LYS A 54 -3.07 -4.90 -6.11
C LYS A 54 -2.01 -3.83 -6.20
N ASN A 55 -1.34 -3.52 -5.09
CA ASN A 55 -0.21 -2.61 -5.01
C ASN A 55 -0.36 -1.33 -5.86
N TYR A 56 -1.52 -0.67 -5.84
CA TYR A 56 -1.81 0.48 -6.70
C TYR A 56 -0.81 1.65 -6.54
N TYR A 57 -0.10 1.71 -5.42
CA TYR A 57 0.91 2.74 -5.14
C TYR A 57 2.35 2.27 -5.40
N GLY A 58 2.58 1.00 -5.71
CA GLY A 58 3.93 0.47 -5.89
C GLY A 58 4.76 0.41 -4.60
N TRP A 59 4.13 0.46 -3.42
CA TRP A 59 4.80 0.50 -2.12
C TRP A 59 5.28 -0.88 -1.64
N PHE A 60 4.69 -1.97 -2.13
CA PHE A 60 4.94 -3.31 -1.63
C PHE A 60 5.68 -4.17 -2.66
N GLU A 61 6.62 -4.97 -2.21
CA GLU A 61 7.36 -5.92 -3.04
C GLU A 61 7.25 -7.33 -2.44
N ALA A 62 7.00 -8.32 -3.29
CA ALA A 62 6.95 -9.71 -2.87
C ALA A 62 8.35 -10.34 -2.94
N LEU A 63 8.84 -10.83 -1.81
CA LEU A 63 10.12 -11.56 -1.72
C LEU A 63 9.97 -13.07 -1.98
N GLY A 64 8.75 -13.54 -2.21
CA GLY A 64 8.41 -14.95 -2.32
C GLY A 64 8.05 -15.59 -0.97
N LYS A 65 7.54 -16.83 -1.01
CA LYS A 65 7.02 -17.56 0.17
C LYS A 65 5.97 -16.79 0.99
N GLY A 66 5.26 -15.86 0.35
CA GLY A 66 4.27 -14.99 1.00
C GLY A 66 4.87 -13.90 1.90
N MET A 67 6.16 -13.59 1.76
CA MET A 67 6.82 -12.46 2.41
C MET A 67 6.75 -11.21 1.55
N TYR A 68 6.53 -10.08 2.20
CA TYR A 68 6.43 -8.77 1.60
C TYR A 68 7.36 -7.80 2.31
N GLN A 69 7.98 -6.92 1.53
CA GLN A 69 8.77 -5.79 2.02
C GLN A 69 8.21 -4.49 1.42
N LEU A 70 8.71 -3.36 1.93
CA LEU A 70 8.49 -2.07 1.28
C LEU A 70 9.52 -1.85 0.17
N SER A 71 9.06 -1.29 -0.95
CA SER A 71 9.94 -0.71 -1.96
C SER A 71 10.55 0.60 -1.45
N ASP A 72 11.58 1.10 -2.14
CA ASP A 72 12.15 2.42 -1.85
C ASP A 72 11.09 3.53 -1.89
N LEU A 73 10.12 3.43 -2.80
CA LEU A 73 8.98 4.35 -2.87
C LEU A 73 8.08 4.22 -1.63
N GLY A 74 7.78 2.99 -1.21
CA GLY A 74 6.98 2.73 -0.01
C GLY A 74 7.64 3.25 1.27
N LEU A 75 8.96 3.12 1.39
CA LEU A 75 9.73 3.66 2.51
C LEU A 75 9.69 5.19 2.52
N LYS A 76 9.93 5.82 1.37
CA LYS A 76 9.94 7.29 1.24
C LYS A 76 8.56 7.91 1.47
N ASP A 77 7.51 7.37 0.86
CA ASP A 77 6.15 7.93 0.95
C ASP A 77 5.51 7.77 2.34
N ASN A 78 5.98 6.82 3.13
CA ASN A 78 5.50 6.57 4.49
C ASN A 78 6.47 7.07 5.57
N ASP A 79 7.54 7.76 5.17
CA ASP A 79 8.59 8.30 6.05
C ASP A 79 9.18 7.24 7.01
N ILE A 80 9.41 6.01 6.51
CA ILE A 80 9.85 4.85 7.31
C ILE A 80 11.35 4.78 7.47
#